data_AF-A0A0D0S6B2-F1
#
_entry.id   AF-A0A0D0S6B2-F1
#
_cell.length_a   1.000
_cell.length_b   1.000
_cell.length_c   1.000
_cell.angle_alpha   90.00
_cell.angle_beta   90.00
_cell.angle_gamma   90.00
#
_symmetry.space_group_name_H-M   'P 1'
#
loop_
_entity.id
_entity.type
_entity.pdbx_description
1 polymer ?
#
loop_
_entity_poly.entity_id
_entity_poly.type
_entity_poly.pdbx_seq_one_letter_code
_entity_poly.pdbx_strand_id
1 'polypeptide(L)' 'MEDVWLPLDALDPLAKRLLVEAIALAIGHDGRITVAESELLRTVCGVLHCPLPPMLAQA' A
#
# COMPACT_ATOMS: atom_id res chain seq x y z
N MET A 1 -20.18 2.31 3.63
CA MET A 1 -18.97 2.29 2.77
C MET A 1 -17.74 1.91 3.58
N GLU A 2 -17.66 2.27 4.88
CA GLU A 2 -16.61 1.77 5.78
C GLU A 2 -16.65 0.25 6.01
N ASP A 3 -17.84 -0.35 6.07
CA ASP A 3 -17.99 -1.78 6.40
C ASP A 3 -17.31 -2.74 5.41
N VAL A 4 -17.10 -2.30 4.17
CA VAL A 4 -16.47 -3.11 3.11
C VAL A 4 -14.97 -3.33 3.36
N TRP A 5 -14.33 -2.41 4.09
CA TRP A 5 -12.89 -2.45 4.35
C TRP A 5 -12.54 -3.15 5.66
N LEU A 6 -13.52 -3.43 6.53
CA LEU A 6 -13.31 -4.12 7.80
C LEU A 6 -12.56 -5.46 7.66
N PRO A 7 -12.88 -6.34 6.68
CA PRO A 7 -12.15 -7.59 6.51
C PRO A 7 -10.69 -7.36 6.10
N LEU A 8 -10.43 -6.29 5.36
CA LEU A 8 -9.10 -5.93 4.89
C LEU A 8 -8.24 -5.36 6.04
N ASP A 9 -8.83 -4.51 6.88
CA ASP A 9 -8.17 -3.99 8.09
C ASP A 9 -8.02 -5.07 9.19
N ALA A 10 -8.84 -6.11 9.17
CA ALA A 10 -8.74 -7.24 10.09
C ALA A 10 -7.69 -8.29 9.68
N LEU A 11 -6.97 -8.09 8.57
CA LEU A 11 -5.85 -8.96 8.19
C LEU A 11 -4.82 -9.04 9.32
N ASP A 12 -4.23 -10.23 9.50
CA ASP A 12 -3.14 -10.39 10.45
C ASP A 12 -1.93 -9.52 10.02
N PRO A 13 -1.02 -9.18 10.96
CA PRO A 13 0.08 -8.26 10.67
C PRO A 13 0.99 -8.71 9.52
N LEU A 14 1.19 -10.01 9.33
CA LEU A 14 2.00 -10.54 8.24
C LEU A 14 1.29 -10.37 6.90
N ALA A 15 -0.01 -10.68 6.84
CA ALA A 15 -0.82 -10.47 5.65
C ALA A 15 -0.90 -8.99 5.24
N LYS A 16 -1.05 -8.07 6.22
CA LYS A 16 -0.99 -6.62 5.95
C LYS A 16 0.34 -6.21 5.32
N ARG A 17 1.46 -6.69 5.87
CA ARG A 17 2.79 -6.41 5.35
C ARG A 17 2.97 -6.94 3.93
N LEU A 18 2.59 -8.19 3.68
CA LEU A 18 2.69 -8.81 2.35
C LEU A 18 1.86 -8.06 1.31
N LEU A 19 0.66 -7.61 1.66
CA LEU A 19 -0.19 -6.83 0.77
C LEU A 19 0.46 -5.48 0.41
N VAL A 20 0.98 -4.75 1.39
CA VAL A 20 1.66 -3.47 1.17
C VAL A 20 2.91 -3.63 0.32
N GLU A 21 3.73 -4.66 0.60
CA GLU A 21 4.93 -4.97 -0.20
C GLU A 21 4.56 -5.35 -1.65
N ALA A 22 3.52 -6.16 -1.83
CA ALA A 22 3.05 -6.57 -3.16
C ALA A 22 2.57 -5.37 -3.99
N ILE A 23 1.83 -4.44 -3.38
CA ILE A 23 1.37 -3.22 -4.05
C ILE A 23 2.55 -2.33 -4.38
N ALA A 24 3.50 -2.13 -3.46
CA ALA A 24 4.71 -1.34 -3.71
C ALA A 24 5.53 -1.89 -4.87
N LEU A 25 5.66 -3.23 -4.97
CA LEU A 25 6.30 -3.89 -6.12
C LEU A 25 5.52 -3.69 -7.42
N ALA A 26 4.19 -3.81 -7.38
CA ALA A 26 3.35 -3.68 -8.55
C ALA A 26 3.40 -2.28 -9.15
N ILE A 27 3.31 -1.24 -8.31
CA ILE A 27 3.35 0.16 -8.77
C ILE A 27 4.75 0.60 -9.21
N GLY A 28 5.80 -0.11 -8.79
CA GLY A 28 7.19 0.15 -9.21
C GLY A 28 7.64 -0.69 -10.41
N HIS A 29 6.74 -1.49 -11.00
CA HIS A 29 7.11 -2.50 -11.98
C HIS A 29 7.75 -1.93 -13.26
N ASP A 30 7.36 -0.73 -13.69
CA ASP A 30 7.91 -0.07 -14.88
C ASP A 30 9.14 0.82 -14.57
N GLY A 31 9.63 0.80 -13.33
CA GLY A 31 10.77 1.57 -12.86
C GLY A 31 10.46 3.06 -12.61
N ARG A 32 9.19 3.47 -12.63
CA ARG A 32 8.75 4.82 -12.28
C ARG A 32 7.53 4.73 -11.37
N ILE A 33 7.43 5.64 -10.40
CA ILE A 33 6.23 5.74 -9.57
C ILE A 33 5.63 7.12 -9.80
N THR A 34 4.42 7.14 -10.33
CA THR A 34 3.63 8.35 -10.51
C THR A 34 3.07 8.85 -9.18
N VAL A 35 2.65 10.12 -9.15
CA VAL A 35 1.94 10.68 -7.99
C VAL A 35 0.70 9.83 -7.67
N ALA A 36 -0.10 9.47 -8.68
CA ALA A 36 -1.31 8.68 -8.50
C ALA A 36 -1.03 7.31 -7.86
N GLU A 37 0.03 6.63 -8.28
CA GLU A 37 0.45 5.35 -7.69
C GLU A 37 0.94 5.50 -6.25
N SER A 38 1.66 6.59 -5.95
CA SER A 38 2.07 6.87 -4.56
C SER A 38 0.88 7.18 -3.65
N GLU A 39 -0.12 7.91 -4.16
CA GLU A 39 -1.36 8.21 -3.43
C GLU A 39 -2.22 6.96 -3.24
N LEU A 40 -2.24 6.05 -4.22
CA LEU A 40 -2.88 4.74 -4.08
C LEU A 40 -2.27 3.95 -2.92
N LEU A 41 -0.94 3.85 -2.86
CA LEU A 41 -0.26 3.14 -1.77
C LEU A 41 -0.53 3.81 -0.42
N ARG A 42 -0.50 5.15 -0.34
CA ARG A 42 -0.86 5.89 0.87
C ARG A 42 -2.29 5.62 1.32
N THR A 43 -3.23 5.55 0.39
CA THR A 43 -4.64 5.26 0.67
C THR A 43 -4.78 3.85 1.26
N VAL A 44 -4.13 2.86 0.65
CA VAL A 44 -4.12 1.48 1.17
C VAL A 44 -3.49 1.42 2.56
N CYS A 45 -2.36 2.08 2.78
CA CYS A 45 -1.73 2.13 4.09
C CYS A 45 -2.62 2.80 5.16
N GLY A 46 -3.36 3.84 4.76
CA GLY A 46 -4.37 4.49 5.61
C GLY A 46 -5.51 3.54 6.00
N VAL A 47 -6.04 2.76 5.04
CA VAL A 47 -7.10 1.77 5.29
C VAL A 47 -6.63 0.64 6.21
N LEU A 48 -5.39 0.18 6.04
CA LEU A 48 -4.81 -0.93 6.79
C LEU A 48 -4.20 -0.52 8.14
N HIS A 49 -4.21 0.78 8.48
CA HIS A 49 -3.54 1.36 9.64
C HIS A 49 -2.06 0.94 9.76
N CYS A 50 -1.35 0.91 8.62
CA CYS A 50 0.07 0.55 8.56
C CYS A 50 0.92 1.73 8.10
N PRO A 51 2.21 1.79 8.47
CA PRO A 51 3.09 2.85 7.99
C PRO A 51 3.29 2.75 6.48
N LEU A 52 3.43 3.90 5.82
CA LEU A 52 3.85 3.96 4.42
C LEU A 52 5.30 3.45 4.31
N PRO A 53 5.60 2.48 3.42
CA PRO A 53 6.97 2.02 3.23
C PRO A 53 7.84 3.13 2.63
N PRO A 54 9.16 3.10 2.84
CA PRO A 54 10.08 4.03 2.20
C PRO A 54 10.00 3.82 0.68
N MET A 55 9.29 4.72 0.00
CA MET A 55 9.26 4.73 -1.44
C MET A 55 10.61 5.28 -1.90
N LEU A 56 11.35 4.50 -2.70
CA LEU A 56 12.59 4.99 -3.31
C LEU A 56 12.22 6.24 -4.11
N ALA A 57 12.61 7.41 -3.61
CA ALA A 57 12.79 8.58 -4.46
C ALA A 57 13.97 8.24 -5.37
N GLN A 58 13.72 7.47 -6.43
CA GLN A 58 14.72 7.22 -7.45
C GLN A 58 14.92 8.55 -8.18
N ALA A 59 16.02 9.21 -7.82
CA ALA A 59 16.61 10.30 -8.58
C ALA A 59 17.11 9.79 -9.94
#